data_AF-A0A453IWT2-F1
#
_entry.id   AF-A0A453IWT2-F1
#
_cell.length_a   1.000
_cell.length_b   1.000
_cell.length_c   1.000
_cell.angle_alpha   90.00
_cell.angle_beta   90.00
_cell.angle_gamma   90.00
#
_symmetry.space_group_name_H-M   'P 1'
#
loop_
_entity.id
_entity.type
_entity.pdbx_description
1 polymer ?
#
loop_
_entity_poly.entity_id
_entity_poly.type
_entity_poly.pdbx_seq_one_letter_code
_entity_poly.pdbx_strand_id
1 'polypeptide(L)'
;MKAIIIGTDEFQLTPLEQDVLLIWGDHDQIFPLDKAFAVKRCLGENVRLEIFKETGHVPQMEDPDRFNEVVLDFLLASQKSPNQHDQ
;
A
#
# COMPACT_ATOMS: atom_id res chain seq x y z
N MET A 1 -2.74 -2.27 25.60
CA MET A 1 -1.28 -2.45 25.48
C MET A 1 -0.68 -1.13 25.00
N LYS A 2 0.34 -0.59 25.67
CA LYS A 2 1.09 0.57 25.17
C LYS A 2 2.27 0.02 24.37
N ALA A 3 2.24 0.14 23.05
CA ALA A 3 3.40 -0.15 22.23
C ALA A 3 4.46 0.94 22.52
N ILE A 4 5.66 0.52 22.93
CA ILE A 4 6.83 1.40 23.02
C ILE A 4 7.40 1.46 21.60
N ILE A 5 7.30 2.62 20.94
CA ILE A 5 7.98 2.83 19.66
C ILE A 5 9.41 3.26 19.98
N ILE A 6 10.38 2.39 19.71
CA ILE A 6 11.82 2.72 19.76
C ILE A 6 12.25 3.00 18.32
N GLY A 7 12.34 4.28 17.98
CA GLY A 7 12.73 4.78 16.66
C GLY A 7 12.33 6.25 16.54
N THR A 8 13.13 7.07 15.85
CA THR A 8 12.74 8.45 15.52
C THR A 8 11.45 8.43 14.70
N ASP A 9 10.50 9.33 14.98
CA ASP A 9 9.22 9.47 14.26
C ASP A 9 9.36 9.76 12.75
N GLU A 10 10.59 9.89 12.27
CA GLU A 10 10.91 10.21 10.89
C GLU A 10 10.99 8.92 10.05
N PHE A 11 9.93 8.66 9.28
CA PHE A 11 9.94 7.68 8.18
C PHE A 11 10.79 8.22 7.03
N GLN A 12 12.11 8.03 7.10
CA GLN A 12 13.00 8.27 5.97
C GLN A 12 12.97 7.05 5.06
N LEU A 13 12.08 7.07 4.07
CA LEU A 13 12.07 6.11 2.97
C LEU A 13 12.71 6.76 1.75
N THR A 14 13.65 6.06 1.12
CA THR A 14 14.15 6.46 -0.19
C THR A 14 13.04 6.27 -1.22
N PRO A 15 12.73 7.28 -2.07
CA PRO A 15 11.77 7.10 -3.15
C PRO A 15 12.14 5.89 -4.02
N LEU A 16 11.12 5.15 -4.44
CA LEU A 16 11.27 3.95 -5.26
C LEU A 16 10.91 4.30 -6.70
N GLU A 17 11.74 3.88 -7.66
CA GLU A 17 11.49 4.16 -9.08
C GLU A 17 10.38 3.27 -9.66
N GLN A 18 10.18 2.08 -9.10
CA GLN A 18 9.12 1.16 -9.51
C GLN A 18 7.72 1.61 -9.07
N ASP A 19 6.69 1.11 -9.75
CA ASP A 19 5.31 1.18 -9.26
C ASP A 19 5.19 0.45 -7.92
N VAL A 20 4.50 1.06 -6.96
CA VAL A 20 4.28 0.50 -5.62
C VAL A 20 2.78 0.43 -5.33
N LEU A 21 2.33 -0.74 -4.91
CA LEU A 21 1.03 -0.92 -4.30
C LEU A 21 1.19 -0.91 -2.77
N LEU A 22 0.60 0.08 -2.12
CA LEU A 22 0.53 0.21 -0.67
C LEU A 22 -0.88 -0.15 -0.21
N ILE A 23 -1.03 -1.23 0.56
CA ILE A 23 -2.32 -1.69 1.09
C ILE A 23 -2.34 -1.43 2.60
N TRP A 24 -3.44 -0.88 3.11
CA TRP A 24 -3.59 -0.56 4.52
C TRP A 24 -5.02 -0.76 5.01
N GLY A 25 -5.21 -1.34 6.20
CA GLY A 25 -6.53 -1.42 6.83
C GLY A 25 -6.86 -0.19 7.64
N ASP A 26 -8.07 0.35 7.51
CA ASP A 26 -8.47 1.57 8.25
C ASP A 26 -8.73 1.36 9.75
N HIS A 27 -8.80 0.10 10.19
CA HIS A 27 -8.90 -0.29 11.60
C HIS A 27 -7.58 -0.86 12.15
N ASP A 28 -6.44 -0.61 11.50
CA ASP A 28 -5.13 -1.04 12.00
C ASP A 28 -4.82 -0.39 13.36
N GLN A 29 -4.85 -1.21 14.41
CA GLN A 29 -4.58 -0.80 15.80
C GLN A 29 -3.08 -0.86 16.17
N ILE A 30 -2.24 -1.38 15.28
CA ILE A 30 -0.78 -1.44 15.44
C ILE A 30 -0.16 -0.22 14.76
N PHE A 31 -0.58 0.08 13.52
CA PHE A 31 -0.15 1.25 12.78
C PHE A 31 -1.34 2.11 12.34
N PRO A 32 -1.56 3.27 13.00
CA PRO A 32 -2.67 4.16 12.66
C PRO A 32 -2.65 4.58 11.19
N LEU A 33 -3.85 4.77 10.61
CA LEU A 33 -4.05 5.11 9.20
C LEU A 33 -3.23 6.32 8.72
N ASP A 34 -2.96 7.30 9.58
CA ASP A 34 -2.10 8.46 9.25
C ASP A 34 -0.70 8.06 8.77
N LYS A 35 -0.18 6.91 9.23
CA LYS A 35 1.10 6.37 8.78
C LYS A 35 1.04 5.90 7.32
N ALA A 36 -0.09 5.38 6.84
CA ALA A 36 -0.27 5.01 5.43
C ALA A 36 -0.06 6.23 4.51
N PHE A 37 -0.64 7.37 4.88
CA PHE A 37 -0.47 8.61 4.15
C PHE A 37 0.95 9.18 4.26
N ALA A 38 1.60 9.03 5.42
CA ALA A 38 3.00 9.41 5.58
C ALA A 38 3.93 8.57 4.68
N VAL A 39 3.76 7.25 4.66
CA VAL A 39 4.51 6.34 3.80
C VAL A 39 4.27 6.67 2.33
N LYS A 40 3.02 6.90 1.90
CA LYS A 40 2.72 7.34 0.53
C LYS A 40 3.48 8.61 0.15
N ARG A 41 3.47 9.62 1.03
CA ARG A 41 4.20 10.88 0.78
C ARG A 41 5.71 10.67 0.65
N CYS A 42 6.30 9.77 1.44
CA CYS A 42 7.73 9.49 1.37
C CYS A 42 8.12 8.70 0.11
N LEU A 43 7.28 7.75 -0.31
CA LEU A 43 7.55 6.91 -1.48
C LEU A 43 7.36 7.64 -2.82
N GLY A 44 6.53 8.68 -2.86
CA GLY A 44 6.37 9.56 -4.03
C GLY A 44 5.17 9.22 -4.91
N GLU A 45 5.24 9.60 -6.18
CA GLU A 45 4.10 9.61 -7.11
C GLU A 45 3.74 8.22 -7.65
N ASN A 46 4.69 7.28 -7.71
CA ASN A 46 4.50 5.93 -8.25
C ASN A 46 3.75 4.99 -7.28
N VAL A 47 3.08 5.53 -6.27
CA VAL A 47 2.41 4.75 -5.22
C VAL A 47 0.90 4.81 -5.34
N ARG A 48 0.31 3.66 -5.64
CA ARG A 48 -1.12 3.41 -5.47
C ARG A 48 -1.38 3.01 -4.02
N LEU A 49 -2.17 3.82 -3.31
CA LEU A 49 -2.59 3.52 -1.94
C LEU A 49 -4.02 2.99 -1.95
N GLU A 50 -4.20 1.78 -1.43
CA GLU A 50 -5.48 1.09 -1.28
C GLU A 50 -5.82 0.95 0.20
N ILE A 51 -6.91 1.63 0.61
CA ILE A 51 -7.42 1.54 1.98
C ILE A 51 -8.53 0.50 2.03
N PHE A 52 -8.30 -0.54 2.82
CA PHE A 52 -9.26 -1.60 3.08
C PHE A 52 -10.13 -1.18 4.25
N LYS A 53 -11.44 -1.18 4.00
CA LYS A 53 -12.46 -0.78 4.97
C LYS A 53 -12.78 -1.97 5.86
N GLU A 54 -12.99 -1.71 7.14
CA GLU A 54 -13.33 -2.74 8.14
C GLU A 54 -12.24 -3.82 8.32
N THR A 55 -10.99 -3.51 7.96
CA THR A 55 -9.84 -4.40 8.14
C THR A 55 -8.78 -3.75 9.02
N GLY A 56 -8.11 -4.57 9.82
CA GLY A 56 -7.01 -4.18 10.70
C GLY A 56 -5.62 -4.29 10.06
N HIS A 57 -4.69 -4.86 10.81
CA HIS A 57 -3.27 -4.85 10.49
C HIS A 57 -2.88 -5.85 9.39
N VAL A 58 -3.70 -6.88 9.15
CA VAL A 58 -3.38 -7.96 8.21
C VAL A 58 -4.48 -8.11 7.16
N PRO A 59 -4.70 -7.11 6.27
CA PRO A 59 -5.76 -7.14 5.27
C PRO A 59 -5.77 -8.41 4.40
N GLN A 60 -4.60 -9.00 4.11
CA GLN A 60 -4.48 -10.25 3.35
C GLN A 60 -5.08 -11.47 4.05
N MET A 61 -5.23 -11.42 5.38
CA MET A 61 -5.87 -12.48 6.17
C MET A 61 -7.33 -12.15 6.49
N GLU A 62 -7.66 -10.87 6.64
CA GLU A 62 -8.99 -10.40 7.05
C GLU A 62 -9.98 -10.32 5.88
N ASP A 63 -9.51 -9.90 4.69
CA ASP A 63 -10.28 -9.87 3.44
C ASP A 63 -9.41 -10.40 2.29
N PRO A 64 -9.13 -11.72 2.27
CA PRO A 64 -8.21 -12.33 1.30
C PRO A 64 -8.70 -12.20 -0.14
N ASP A 65 -10.01 -12.22 -0.38
CA ASP A 65 -10.57 -12.13 -1.72
C ASP A 65 -10.30 -10.75 -2.33
N ARG A 66 -10.64 -9.67 -1.60
CA ARG A 66 -10.35 -8.30 -2.04
C ARG A 66 -8.85 -8.06 -2.14
N PHE A 67 -8.07 -8.59 -1.21
CA PHE A 67 -6.61 -8.45 -1.24
C PHE A 67 -6.03 -9.05 -2.52
N ASN A 68 -6.43 -10.29 -2.85
CA ASN A 68 -5.97 -10.99 -4.04
C ASN A 68 -6.42 -10.28 -5.32
N GLU A 69 -7.66 -9.77 -5.37
CA GLU A 69 -8.17 -9.00 -6.51
C GLU A 69 -7.32 -7.75 -6.76
N VAL A 70 -7.08 -6.95 -5.72
CA VAL A 70 -6.31 -5.71 -5.82
C VAL A 70 -4.85 -5.97 -6.21
N VAL A 71 -4.23 -7.03 -5.66
CA VAL A 71 -2.86 -7.42 -6.01
C VAL A 71 -2.78 -7.90 -7.45
N LEU A 72 -3.72 -8.73 -7.90
CA LEU A 72 -3.74 -9.21 -9.29
C LEU A 72 -3.98 -8.07 -10.28
N ASP A 73 -4.92 -7.17 -9.99
CA ASP A 73 -5.17 -5.98 -10.81
C ASP A 73 -3.91 -5.12 -10.98
N PHE A 74 -3.21 -4.85 -9.86
CA PHE A 74 -1.95 -4.11 -9.89
C PHE A 74 -0.87 -4.80 -10.74
N LEU A 75 -0.65 -6.10 -10.52
CA LEU A 75 0.37 -6.86 -11.24
C LEU A 75 0.07 -6.95 -12.74
N LEU A 76 -1.19 -7.10 -13.12
CA LEU A 76 -1.61 -7.17 -14.53
C LEU A 76 -1.61 -5.79 -15.21
N ALA A 77 -1.87 -4.71 -14.47
CA ALA A 77 -1.75 -3.34 -14.98
C ALA A 77 -0.31 -3.00 -15.35
N SER A 78 0.68 -3.37 -14.52
CA SER A 78 2.11 -3.13 -14.81
C SER A 78 2.65 -3.94 -16.01
N GLN A 79 1.94 -4.98 -16.47
CA GLN A 79 2.31 -5.69 -17.70
C GLN A 79 1.90 -4.97 -18.98
N LYS A 80 1.02 -3.95 -18.90
CA LYS A 80 0.60 -3.15 -20.05
C LYS A 80 1.64 -2.06 -20.36
N SER A 81 2.79 -2.46 -20.90
CA SER A 81 3.66 -1.54 -21.64
C SER A 81 3.09 -1.29 -23.05
N PRO A 82 3.29 -0.09 -23.64
CA PRO A 82 2.58 0.37 -24.82
C PRO A 82 3.07 -0.33 -26.09
N ASN A 83 2.45 -1.47 -26.45
CA ASN A 83 2.45 -1.89 -27.84
C ASN A 83 1.31 -1.17 -28.54
N GLN A 84 1.66 -0.03 -29.15
CA GLN A 84 1.04 0.40 -30.39
C GLN A 84 1.08 -0.77 -31.38
N HIS A 85 -0.08 -1.23 -31.81
CA HIS A 85 -0.45 -1.30 -33.21
C HIS A 85 -1.93 -1.70 -33.28
N ASP A 86 -2.78 -0.68 -33.29
CA ASP A 86 -4.03 -0.79 -34.04
C ASP A 86 -3.65 -1.10 -35.50
N GLN A 87 -4.20 -2.19 -36.02
CA GLN A 87 -4.37 -2.42 -37.46
C GLN A 87 -5.78 -1.98 -37.84
#